data_AF-A0A261QNM1-F1
#
_entry.id   AF-A0A261QNM1-F1
#
_cell.length_a   1.000
_cell.length_b   1.000
_cell.length_c   1.000
_cell.angle_alpha   90.00
_cell.angle_beta   90.00
_cell.angle_gamma   90.00
#
_symmetry.space_group_name_H-M   'P 1'
#
loop_
_entity.id
_entity.type
_entity.pdbx_description
1 polymer ?
#
loop_
_entity_poly.entity_id
_entity_poly.type
_entity_poly.pdbx_seq_one_letter_code
_entity_poly.pdbx_strand_id
1 'polypeptide(L)' 'MITISVHCPRCHSDAIYQHGLRAC' A
#
# COMPACT_ATOMS: atom_id res chain seq x y z
N MET A 1 -5.48 10.40 -3.35
CA MET A 1 -4.71 9.17 -3.61
C MET A 1 -4.25 8.66 -2.26
N ILE A 2 -4.70 7.46 -1.84
CA ILE A 2 -4.31 6.88 -0.57
C ILE A 2 -3.23 5.85 -0.85
N THR A 3 -2.09 5.94 -0.16
CA THR A 3 -1.00 4.98 -0.25
C THR A 3 -0.88 4.24 1.08
N ILE A 4 -0.88 2.90 1.01
CA ILE A 4 -0.76 2.01 2.15
C ILE A 4 0.57 1.29 2.01
N SER A 5 1.45 1.39 3.00
CA SER A 5 2.68 0.61 3.06
C SER A 5 2.45 -0.62 3.94
N VAL A 6 2.70 -1.80 3.40
CA VAL A 6 2.67 -3.07 4.11
C VAL A 6 4.08 -3.58 4.24
N HIS A 7 4.61 -3.57 5.47
CA HIS A 7 5.90 -4.17 5.77
C HIS A 7 5.70 -5.67 6.05
N CYS A 8 6.36 -6.53 5.29
CA CYS A 8 6.43 -7.96 5.59
C CYS A 8 7.78 -8.27 6.24
N PRO A 9 7.86 -8.33 7.59
CA PRO A 9 9.13 -8.59 8.30
C PRO A 9 9.70 -9.98 8.00
N ARG A 10 8.86 -10.94 7.59
CA ARG A 10 9.29 -12.29 7.19
C ARG A 10 9.97 -12.31 5.82
N CYS A 11 9.61 -11.40 4.92
CA CYS A 11 10.22 -11.27 3.60
C CYS A 11 11.23 -10.11 3.54
N HIS A 12 11.41 -9.37 4.63
CA HIS A 12 12.19 -8.13 4.72
C HIS A 12 11.90 -7.17 3.56
N SER A 13 10.62 -7.05 3.20
CA SER A 13 10.21 -6.32 2.00
C SER A 13 8.93 -5.55 2.27
N ASP A 14 8.91 -4.33 1.75
CA ASP A 14 7.80 -3.40 1.81
C ASP A 14 7.01 -3.47 0.50
N ALA A 15 5.69 -3.60 0.60
CA ALA A 15 4.77 -3.52 -0.52
C ALA A 15 3.92 -2.26 -0.39
N ILE A 16 3.87 -1.45 -1.44
CA ILE A 16 3.09 -0.20 -1.47
C ILE A 16 1.82 -0.43 -2.28
N TYR A 17 0.67 -0.39 -1.61
CA TYR A 17 -0.64 -0.40 -2.24
C TYR A 17 -1.15 1.03 -2.46
N GLN A 18 -1.63 1.32 -3.66
CA GLN A 18 -2.18 2.63 -3.99
C GLN A 18 -3.66 2.49 -4.35
N HIS A 19 -4.52 3.22 -3.65
CA HIS A 19 -5.95 3.30 -3.99
C HIS A 19 -6.27 4.72 -4.46
N GLY A 20 -6.76 4.82 -5.71
CA GLY A 20 -7.43 6.02 -6.20
C GLY A 20 -8.84 6.10 -5.62
N LEU A 21 -9.13 7.14 -4.84
CA LEU A 21 -10.51 7.45 -4.47
C LEU A 21 -11.26 7.76 -5.77
N ARG A 22 -12.04 6.80 -6.28
CA ARG A 22 -13.07 7.10 -7.27
C ARG A 22 -14.07 7.99 -6.57
N ALA A 23 -14.05 9.29 -6.89
CA ALA A 23 -15.14 10.18 -6.57
C ALA A 23 -16.36 9.70 -7.36
N CYS A 24 -17.35 9.17 -6.64
CA CYS A 24 -18.70 8.99 -7.16
C CYS A 24 -19.46 10.30 -6.98
#